data_AF-A0A257JFJ7-F1
#
_entry.id   AF-A0A257JFJ7-F1
#
_cell.length_a   1.000
_cell.length_b   1.000
_cell.length_c   1.000
_cell.angle_alpha   90.00
_cell.angle_beta   90.00
_cell.angle_gamma   90.00
#
_symmetry.space_group_name_H-M   'P 1'
#
loop_
_entity.id
_entity.type
_entity.pdbx_description
1 polymer ?
#
loop_
_entity_poly.entity_id
_entity_poly.type
_entity_poly.pdbx_seq_one_letter_code
_entity_poly.pdbx_strand_id
1 'polypeptide(L)' 'MSKKWHAVALSSDEAALGALLHDDAVFESPVGHTPQRGKPITLKYLASAGMVFG' A
#
# COMPACT_ATOMS: atom_id res chain seq x y z
N MET A 1 1.00 -0.59 -17.53
CA MET A 1 0.79 -0.60 -16.05
C MET A 1 0.18 -1.94 -15.63
N SER A 2 0.62 -2.51 -14.52
CA SER A 2 0.19 -3.86 -14.09
C SER A 2 -1.28 -3.88 -13.68
N LYS A 3 -2.13 -4.63 -14.39
CA LYS A 3 -3.60 -4.73 -14.14
C LYS A 3 -3.91 -5.23 -12.73
N LYS A 4 -3.05 -6.09 -12.17
CA LYS A 4 -3.19 -6.67 -10.83
C LYS A 4 -3.12 -5.62 -9.73
N TRP A 5 -2.22 -4.65 -9.85
CA TRP A 5 -2.09 -3.56 -8.86
C TRP A 5 -3.36 -2.73 -8.77
N HIS A 6 -3.89 -2.30 -9.91
CA HIS A 6 -5.09 -1.45 -9.95
C HIS A 6 -6.31 -2.16 -9.37
N ALA A 7 -6.48 -3.45 -9.67
CA ALA A 7 -7.56 -4.23 -9.08
C ALA A 7 -7.46 -4.25 -7.56
N VAL A 8 -6.29 -4.57 -7.00
CA VAL A 8 -6.11 -4.66 -5.56
C VAL A 8 -6.21 -3.30 -4.86
N ALA A 9 -5.61 -2.26 -5.44
CA ALA A 9 -5.66 -0.89 -4.88
C ALA A 9 -7.09 -0.34 -4.77
N LEU A 10 -8.00 -0.78 -5.64
CA LEU A 10 -9.42 -0.38 -5.66
C LEU A 10 -10.34 -1.30 -4.85
N SER A 11 -9.88 -2.50 -4.46
CA SER A 11 -10.74 -3.52 -3.84
C SER A 11 -10.81 -3.43 -2.31
N SER A 12 -10.10 -2.49 -1.69
CA SER A 12 -9.90 -2.40 -0.22
C SER A 12 -9.48 -3.72 0.45
N ASP A 13 -8.93 -4.66 -0.33
CA ASP A 13 -8.58 -6.01 0.13
C ASP A 13 -7.16 -6.01 0.70
N GLU A 14 -7.08 -5.93 2.03
CA GLU A 14 -5.82 -5.90 2.77
C GLU A 14 -4.99 -7.18 2.59
N ALA A 15 -5.64 -8.35 2.42
CA ALA A 15 -4.95 -9.61 2.21
C ALA A 15 -4.32 -9.67 0.82
N ALA A 16 -5.06 -9.24 -0.21
CA ALA A 16 -4.53 -9.15 -1.57
C ALA A 16 -3.41 -8.10 -1.67
N LEU A 17 -3.53 -6.99 -0.96
CA LEU A 17 -2.50 -5.96 -0.87
C LEU A 17 -1.24 -6.49 -0.17
N GLY A 18 -1.41 -7.19 0.95
CA GLY A 18 -0.34 -7.86 1.67
C GLY A 18 0.37 -8.93 0.83
N ALA A 19 -0.33 -9.64 -0.04
CA ALA A 19 0.27 -10.63 -0.94
C ALA A 19 1.13 -9.98 -2.05
N LEU A 20 0.85 -8.72 -2.41
CA LEU A 20 1.62 -7.98 -3.41
C LEU A 20 2.84 -7.25 -2.81
N LEU A 21 2.85 -6.99 -1.50
CA LEU A 21 3.95 -6.28 -0.83
C LEU A 21 5.10 -7.22 -0.46
N HIS A 22 6.31 -6.80 -0.84
CA HIS A 22 7.56 -7.40 -0.37
C HIS A 22 7.81 -7.06 1.11
N ASP A 23 8.54 -7.91 1.84
CA ASP A 23 8.81 -7.69 3.27
C ASP A 23 9.56 -6.37 3.54
N ASP A 24 10.49 -6.02 2.64
CA ASP A 24 11.23 -4.74 2.65
C ASP A 24 10.53 -3.59 1.92
N ALA A 25 9.21 -3.67 1.68
CA ALA A 25 8.49 -2.59 1.01
C ALA A 25 8.65 -1.26 1.77
N VAL A 26 8.83 -0.17 1.01
CA VAL A 26 8.97 1.18 1.56
C VAL A 26 7.83 2.04 1.05
N PHE A 27 7.13 2.69 1.97
CA PHE A 27 6.11 3.67 1.67
C PHE A 27 6.69 5.08 1.78
N GLU A 28 6.62 5.84 0.69
CA GLU A 28 7.03 7.24 0.66
C GLU A 28 5.81 8.14 0.49
N SER A 29 5.60 9.05 1.45
CA SER A 29 4.50 10.00 1.43
C SER A 29 5.00 11.37 0.95
N PRO A 30 4.25 12.09 0.09
CA PRO A 30 4.58 13.46 -0.28
C PRO A 30 4.38 14.46 0.87
N VAL A 31 3.64 14.10 1.93
CA VAL A 31 3.34 14.98 3.07
C VAL A 31 4.41 14.87 4.16
N GLY A 32 5.07 13.72 4.26
CA GLY A 32 6.16 13.47 5.19
C GLY A 32 7.30 12.78 4.49
N HIS A 33 8.40 13.50 4.26
CA HIS A 33 9.63 13.03 3.60
C HIS A 33 10.42 11.97 4.42
N THR A 34 9.74 11.24 5.32
CA THR A 34 10.33 10.13 6.07
C THR A 34 9.84 8.82 5.47
N PRO A 35 10.72 8.04 4.82
CA PRO A 35 10.35 6.74 4.26
C PRO A 35 9.95 5.76 5.36
N GLN A 36 8.77 5.17 5.24
CA GLN A 36 8.27 4.16 6.17
C GLN A 36 8.62 2.78 5.64
N ARG A 37 9.48 2.06 6.34
CA ARG A 37 10.05 0.78 5.87
C ARG A 37 9.39 -0.41 6.52
N GLY A 38 9.12 -1.43 5.71
CA GLY A 38 8.57 -2.70 6.13
C GLY A 38 7.15 -2.91 5.62
N LYS A 39 6.85 -4.17 5.33
CA LYS A 39 5.52 -4.62 4.90
C LYS A 39 4.38 -4.22 5.84
N PRO A 40 4.47 -4.38 7.19
CA PRO A 40 3.35 -4.08 8.07
C PRO A 40 2.94 -2.59 8.06
N ILE A 41 3.92 -1.69 8.02
CA ILE A 41 3.67 -0.25 8.01
C ILE A 41 3.19 0.20 6.62
N THR A 42 3.81 -0.31 5.55
CA THR A 42 3.41 -0.02 4.17
C THR A 42 1.98 -0.47 3.90
N LEU A 43 1.60 -1.66 4.37
CA LEU A 43 0.24 -2.18 4.25
C LEU A 43 -0.78 -1.26 4.92
N LYS A 44 -0.54 -0.87 6.18
CA LYS A 44 -1.43 0.04 6.92
C LYS A 44 -1.62 1.37 6.20
N TYR A 45 -0.54 1.96 5.69
CA TYR A 45 -0.61 3.23 4.97
C TYR A 45 -1.39 3.11 3.66
N LEU A 46 -1.12 2.08 2.86
CA LEU A 46 -1.82 1.86 1.60
C LEU A 46 -3.31 1.52 1.80
N ALA A 47 -3.64 0.71 2.81
CA ALA A 47 -5.03 0.42 3.18
C ALA A 47 -5.77 1.69 3.62
N SER A 48 -5.13 2.50 4.47
CA SER A 48 -5.68 3.79 4.92
C SER A 48 -5.86 4.77 3.75
N ALA A 49 -4.89 4.83 2.83
CA ALA A 49 -4.99 5.65 1.63
C ALA A 49 -6.16 5.19 0.73
N GLY A 50 -6.34 3.88 0.55
CA GLY A 50 -7.49 3.32 -0.17
C GLY A 50 -8.84 3.66 0.47
N MET A 51 -8.90 3.84 1.79
CA MET A 51 -10.13 4.26 2.47
C MET A 51 -10.45 5.76 2.31
N VAL A 52 -9.43 6.60 2.12
CA VAL A 52 -9.57 8.07 1.97
C VAL A 52 -9.77 8.47 0.50
N PHE A 53 -9.13 7.76 -0.44
CA PHE A 53 -9.09 8.12 -1.86
C PHE A 53 -9.82 7.13 -2.78
N GLY A 54 -10.36 6.03 -2.24
CA GLY A 54 -11.11 5.00 -2.98
C GLY A 54 -12.52 5.40 -3.34
#